data_AF-A0A244EP42-F1
#
_entry.id   AF-A0A244EP42-F1
#
_cell.length_a   1.000
_cell.length_b   1.000
_cell.length_c   1.000
_cell.angle_alpha   90.00
_cell.angle_beta   90.00
_cell.angle_gamma   90.00
#
_symmetry.space_group_name_H-M   'P 1'
#
loop_
_entity.id
_entity.type
_entity.pdbx_description
1 polymer ?
#
loop_
_entity_poly.entity_id
_entity_poly.type
_entity_poly.pdbx_seq_one_letter_code
_entity_poly.pdbx_strand_id
1 'polypeptide(L)'
;MTPIEPEEEAARELETVLHHDIPLTREMGMRVIDWHHHTLRLHLPLAPNVNHKSTLFGGSLYCGAVLAGWGWLHLRLHEAGITDGHIVIQDGQISYPLPVRSDAIARCDAPEAAQWEKFITTYQRRGRARLTLHTCITAQDSDEQAVRFVGQFVLHR
;
A
#
# COMPACT_ATOMS: atom_id res chain seq x y z
N MET A 1 13.61 26.73 -10.11
CA MET A 1 12.63 25.67 -9.81
C MET A 1 13.36 24.36 -9.99
N THR A 2 13.66 23.66 -8.90
CA THR A 2 14.37 22.37 -8.97
C THR A 2 13.45 21.34 -9.64
N PRO A 3 13.95 20.50 -10.57
CA PRO A 3 13.14 19.42 -11.13
C PRO A 3 12.66 18.50 -10.01
N ILE A 4 11.39 18.11 -10.03
CA ILE A 4 10.84 17.07 -9.15
C ILE A 4 11.40 15.73 -9.63
N GLU A 5 11.89 14.90 -8.71
CA GLU A 5 12.39 13.57 -9.06
C GLU A 5 11.23 12.64 -9.47
N PRO A 6 11.41 11.72 -10.44
CA PRO A 6 10.31 10.86 -10.92
C PRO A 6 9.59 10.08 -9.81
N GLU A 7 10.32 9.67 -8.78
CA GLU A 7 9.79 8.98 -7.61
C GLU A 7 8.91 9.88 -6.73
N GLU A 8 9.28 11.16 -6.57
CA GLU A 8 8.47 12.14 -5.85
C GLU A 8 7.16 12.46 -6.58
N GLU A 9 7.21 12.53 -7.91
CA GLU A 9 6.01 12.75 -8.72
C GLU A 9 5.06 11.55 -8.63
N ALA A 10 5.59 10.33 -8.79
CA ALA A 10 4.80 9.11 -8.67
C ALA A 10 4.13 8.97 -7.29
N ALA A 11 4.82 9.37 -6.22
CA ALA A 11 4.24 9.39 -4.88
C ALA A 11 3.07 10.38 -4.75
N ARG A 12 3.19 11.59 -5.34
CA ARG A 12 2.12 12.60 -5.34
C ARG A 12 0.93 12.18 -6.19
N GLU A 13 1.18 11.58 -7.34
CA GLU A 13 0.14 11.02 -8.20
C GLU A 13 -0.63 9.91 -7.48
N LEU A 14 0.07 8.98 -6.81
CA LEU A 14 -0.56 7.94 -6.02
C LEU A 14 -1.43 8.53 -4.89
N GLU A 15 -0.95 9.53 -4.16
CA GLU A 15 -1.76 10.18 -3.12
C GLU A 15 -3.05 10.78 -3.71
N THR A 16 -2.93 11.44 -4.86
CA THR A 16 -4.07 12.02 -5.58
C THR A 16 -5.08 10.94 -5.98
N VAL A 17 -4.60 9.83 -6.55
CA VAL A 17 -5.43 8.67 -6.93
C VAL A 17 -6.14 8.09 -5.71
N LEU A 18 -5.41 7.85 -4.61
CA LEU A 18 -6.00 7.31 -3.38
C LEU A 18 -7.11 8.22 -2.85
N HIS A 19 -6.87 9.53 -2.76
CA HIS A 19 -7.87 10.48 -2.23
C HIS A 19 -9.07 10.67 -3.15
N HIS A 20 -8.85 10.60 -4.47
CA HIS A 20 -9.91 10.78 -5.46
C HIS A 20 -10.80 9.52 -5.56
N ASP A 21 -10.18 8.36 -5.77
CA ASP A 21 -10.91 7.11 -6.06
C ASP A 21 -11.39 6.41 -4.78
N ILE A 22 -10.73 6.66 -3.64
CA ILE A 22 -11.07 6.05 -2.35
C ILE A 22 -11.22 7.17 -1.31
N PRO A 23 -12.36 7.88 -1.26
CA PRO A 23 -12.54 9.06 -0.41
C PRO A 23 -12.25 8.83 1.09
N LEU A 24 -12.41 7.59 1.56
CA LEU A 24 -12.06 7.18 2.93
C LEU A 24 -10.59 7.51 3.27
N THR A 25 -9.66 7.44 2.31
CA THR A 25 -8.24 7.73 2.55
C THR A 25 -7.99 9.19 2.94
N ARG A 26 -8.78 10.12 2.40
CA ARG A 26 -8.77 11.54 2.79
C ARG A 26 -9.27 11.72 4.22
N GLU A 27 -10.39 11.08 4.56
CA GLU A 27 -10.96 11.14 5.92
C GLU A 27 -10.02 10.53 6.96
N MET A 28 -9.29 9.47 6.59
CA MET A 28 -8.25 8.86 7.42
C MET A 28 -6.97 9.72 7.53
N GLY A 29 -6.87 10.83 6.79
CA GLY A 29 -5.65 11.66 6.72
C GLY A 29 -4.44 10.91 6.17
N MET A 30 -4.65 9.84 5.40
CA MET A 30 -3.60 9.02 4.83
C MET A 30 -2.77 9.83 3.83
N ARG A 31 -1.45 9.68 3.88
CA ARG A 31 -0.53 10.34 2.94
C ARG A 31 0.51 9.36 2.40
N VAL A 32 0.99 9.60 1.20
CA VAL A 32 2.14 8.86 0.66
C VAL A 32 3.41 9.55 1.18
N ILE A 33 4.26 8.79 1.89
CA ILE A 33 5.54 9.31 2.39
C ILE A 33 6.55 9.30 1.25
N ASP A 34 6.76 8.13 0.64
CA ASP A 34 7.65 7.95 -0.49
C ASP A 34 7.39 6.65 -1.25
N TRP A 35 7.89 6.65 -2.47
CA TRP A 35 8.09 5.49 -3.32
C TRP A 35 9.57 5.47 -3.72
N HIS A 36 10.37 4.56 -3.15
CA HIS A 36 11.81 4.55 -3.40
C HIS A 36 12.36 3.13 -3.33
N HIS A 37 13.24 2.74 -4.27
CA HIS A 37 13.77 1.38 -4.39
C HIS A 37 12.69 0.27 -4.38
N HIS A 38 11.53 0.57 -4.97
CA HIS A 38 10.34 -0.28 -4.93
C HIS A 38 9.82 -0.62 -3.53
N THR A 39 10.01 0.28 -2.57
CA THR A 39 9.34 0.26 -1.27
C THR A 39 8.36 1.43 -1.22
N LEU A 40 7.10 1.14 -0.93
CA LEU A 40 6.06 2.15 -0.69
C LEU A 40 5.88 2.33 0.82
N ARG A 41 5.85 3.59 1.27
CA ARG A 41 5.48 3.95 2.65
C ARG A 41 4.31 4.92 2.66
N LEU A 42 3.30 4.61 3.49
CA LEU A 42 2.13 5.43 3.72
C LEU A 42 2.09 5.89 5.18
N HIS A 43 1.82 7.17 5.40
CA HIS A 43 1.56 7.75 6.72
C HIS A 43 0.09 7.59 7.08
N LEU A 44 -0.17 7.16 8.31
CA LEU A 44 -1.50 7.07 8.89
C LEU A 44 -1.55 7.79 10.24
N PRO A 45 -2.17 8.98 10.32
CA PRO A 45 -2.22 9.76 11.56
C PRO A 45 -3.13 9.11 12.62
N LEU A 46 -2.76 9.21 13.90
CA LEU A 46 -3.55 8.66 15.00
C LEU A 46 -4.92 9.33 15.14
N ALA A 47 -4.95 10.66 15.10
CA ALA A 47 -6.12 11.45 15.48
C ALA A 47 -7.42 11.08 14.74
N PRO A 48 -7.47 10.99 13.39
CA PRO A 48 -8.69 10.59 12.68
C PRO A 48 -8.95 9.08 12.72
N ASN A 49 -7.99 8.28 13.17
CA ASN A 49 -8.03 6.82 13.15
C ASN A 49 -8.08 6.20 14.54
N VAL A 50 -8.40 6.98 15.57
CA VAL A 50 -8.40 6.52 16.97
C VAL A 50 -9.60 5.62 17.29
N ASN A 51 -9.41 4.64 18.17
CA ASN A 51 -10.48 3.82 18.74
C ASN A 51 -10.78 4.19 20.21
N HIS A 52 -11.76 3.52 20.82
CA HIS A 52 -12.16 3.72 22.22
C HIS A 52 -11.07 3.43 23.28
N LYS A 53 -9.91 2.89 22.89
CA LYS A 53 -8.73 2.64 23.74
C LYS A 53 -7.60 3.65 23.52
N SER A 54 -7.85 4.72 22.77
CA SER A 54 -6.83 5.72 22.41
C SER A 54 -5.63 5.11 21.64
N THR A 55 -5.90 4.09 20.82
CA THR A 55 -4.96 3.51 19.87
C THR A 55 -5.54 3.57 18.47
N LEU A 56 -4.75 3.32 17.43
CA LEU A 56 -5.28 3.19 16.08
C LEU A 56 -6.33 2.07 15.99
N PHE A 57 -7.43 2.36 15.31
CA PHE A 57 -8.52 1.44 15.04
C PHE A 57 -8.07 0.32 14.10
N GLY A 58 -8.47 -0.91 14.41
CA GLY A 58 -8.12 -2.09 13.61
C GLY A 58 -8.55 -1.97 12.15
N GLY A 59 -9.73 -1.40 11.87
CA GLY A 59 -10.17 -1.16 10.49
C GLY A 59 -9.30 -0.13 9.76
N SER A 60 -8.89 0.94 10.43
CA SER A 60 -7.96 1.93 9.84
C SER A 60 -6.59 1.32 9.54
N LEU A 61 -6.08 0.47 10.45
CA LEU A 61 -4.84 -0.28 10.24
C LEU A 61 -4.98 -1.26 9.07
N TYR A 62 -6.11 -1.97 8.94
CA TYR A 62 -6.38 -2.80 7.77
C TYR A 62 -6.38 -2.00 6.47
N CYS A 63 -7.05 -0.85 6.44
CA CYS A 63 -7.06 0.07 5.30
C CYS A 63 -5.64 0.52 4.93
N GLY A 64 -4.81 0.92 5.90
CA GLY A 64 -3.41 1.24 5.66
C GLY A 64 -2.61 0.07 5.08
N ALA A 65 -2.78 -1.12 5.65
CA ALA A 65 -2.04 -2.32 5.23
C ALA A 65 -2.42 -2.79 3.81
N VAL A 66 -3.72 -2.81 3.48
CA VAL A 66 -4.19 -3.22 2.15
C VAL A 66 -3.84 -2.19 1.08
N LEU A 67 -3.92 -0.88 1.40
CA LEU A 67 -3.60 0.18 0.46
C LEU A 67 -2.10 0.33 0.22
N ALA A 68 -1.25 -0.02 1.18
CA ALA A 68 0.19 -0.15 0.93
C ALA A 68 0.47 -1.24 -0.13
N GLY A 69 -0.24 -2.37 -0.10
CA GLY A 69 -0.08 -3.43 -1.10
C GLY A 69 -0.68 -3.04 -2.46
N TRP A 70 -1.87 -2.46 -2.46
CA TRP A 70 -2.52 -1.97 -3.68
C TRP A 70 -1.71 -0.87 -4.37
N GLY A 71 -1.25 0.13 -3.60
CA GLY A 71 -0.46 1.26 -4.09
C GLY A 71 0.89 0.83 -4.64
N TRP A 72 1.55 -0.15 -3.98
CA TRP A 72 2.78 -0.75 -4.51
C TRP A 72 2.54 -1.36 -5.89
N LEU A 73 1.46 -2.14 -6.04
CA LEU A 73 1.15 -2.79 -7.31
C LEU A 73 0.77 -1.76 -8.39
N HIS A 74 0.03 -0.71 -8.02
CA HIS A 74 -0.31 0.39 -8.91
C HIS A 74 0.95 1.07 -9.48
N LEU A 75 1.87 1.49 -8.61
CA LEU A 75 3.12 2.16 -9.00
C LEU A 75 3.99 1.26 -9.89
N ARG A 76 4.14 -0.02 -9.51
CA ARG A 76 4.95 -0.97 -10.29
C ARG A 76 4.37 -1.30 -11.65
N LEU A 77 3.05 -1.33 -11.78
CA LEU A 77 2.41 -1.50 -13.09
C LEU A 77 2.61 -0.29 -13.98
N HIS A 78 2.51 0.92 -13.41
CA HIS A 78 2.80 2.16 -14.11
C HIS A 78 4.24 2.19 -14.65
N GLU A 79 5.24 1.86 -13.82
CA GLU A 79 6.64 1.76 -14.24
C GLU A 79 6.88 0.67 -15.31
N ALA A 80 6.08 -0.39 -15.32
CA ALA A 80 6.11 -1.42 -16.36
C ALA A 80 5.33 -1.03 -17.64
N GLY A 81 4.75 0.17 -17.70
CA GLY A 81 3.96 0.65 -18.84
C GLY A 81 2.61 -0.04 -18.99
N ILE A 82 2.07 -0.63 -17.91
CA ILE A 82 0.77 -1.33 -17.92
C ILE A 82 -0.30 -0.37 -17.39
N THR A 83 -1.18 0.08 -18.29
CA THR A 83 -2.26 1.03 -17.98
C THR A 83 -3.66 0.48 -18.24
N ASP A 84 -3.77 -0.75 -18.77
CA ASP A 84 -5.02 -1.38 -19.21
C ASP A 84 -5.63 -2.35 -18.18
N GLY A 85 -5.11 -2.39 -16.94
CA GLY A 85 -5.48 -3.39 -15.95
C GLY A 85 -6.14 -2.83 -14.69
N HIS A 86 -7.11 -3.57 -14.18
CA HIS A 86 -7.82 -3.30 -12.93
C HIS A 86 -7.28 -4.17 -11.80
N ILE A 87 -6.89 -3.53 -10.68
CA ILE A 87 -6.41 -4.20 -9.48
C ILE A 87 -7.57 -4.40 -8.51
N VAL A 88 -7.78 -5.64 -8.06
CA VAL A 88 -8.71 -5.96 -6.98
C VAL A 88 -8.01 -6.80 -5.91
N ILE A 89 -8.39 -6.62 -4.65
CA ILE A 89 -8.03 -7.54 -3.58
C ILE A 89 -8.96 -8.77 -3.67
N GLN A 90 -8.38 -9.98 -3.72
CA GLN A 90 -9.14 -11.23 -3.74
C GLN A 90 -9.32 -11.80 -2.33
N ASP A 91 -8.26 -11.74 -1.53
CA ASP A 91 -8.21 -12.27 -0.17
C ASP A 91 -7.14 -11.52 0.64
N GLY A 92 -7.29 -11.47 1.97
CA GLY A 92 -6.32 -10.83 2.83
C GLY A 92 -6.40 -11.30 4.27
N GLN A 93 -5.24 -11.64 4.84
CA GLN A 93 -5.11 -12.04 6.25
C GLN A 93 -4.30 -10.98 7.02
N ILE A 94 -4.84 -10.52 8.14
CA ILE A 94 -4.21 -9.51 9.00
C ILE A 94 -4.00 -10.04 10.42
N SER A 95 -2.86 -9.70 11.02
CA SER A 95 -2.53 -9.96 12.42
C SER A 95 -2.20 -8.65 13.13
N TYR A 96 -2.64 -8.49 14.38
CA TYR A 96 -2.37 -7.31 15.22
C TYR A 96 -1.56 -7.67 16.47
N PRO A 97 -0.25 -7.97 16.36
CA PRO A 97 0.59 -8.29 17.51
C PRO A 97 0.65 -7.20 18.59
N LEU A 98 0.64 -5.92 18.21
CA LEU A 98 0.82 -4.80 19.13
C LEU A 98 -0.18 -3.67 18.84
N PRO A 99 -0.66 -2.95 19.87
CA PRO A 99 -1.42 -1.72 19.69
C PRO A 99 -0.52 -0.57 19.21
N VAL A 100 -1.04 0.30 18.35
CA VAL A 100 -0.33 1.51 17.89
C VAL A 100 -0.88 2.75 18.57
N ARG A 101 -0.02 3.48 19.29
CA ARG A 101 -0.38 4.62 20.16
C ARG A 101 0.07 5.99 19.64
N SER A 102 0.70 6.00 18.48
CA SER A 102 1.19 7.18 17.76
C SER A 102 0.70 7.10 16.32
N ASP A 103 1.13 8.05 15.49
CA ASP A 103 1.01 7.91 14.04
C ASP A 103 1.72 6.64 13.57
N ALA A 104 1.27 6.08 12.46
CA ALA A 104 1.79 4.83 11.94
C ALA A 104 2.34 4.96 10.52
N ILE A 105 3.22 4.02 10.18
CA ILE A 105 3.77 3.86 8.84
C ILE A 105 3.34 2.49 8.33
N ALA A 106 2.52 2.46 7.27
CA ALA A 106 2.26 1.25 6.52
C ALA A 106 3.29 1.11 5.40
N ARG A 107 3.89 -0.08 5.26
CA ARG A 107 4.98 -0.34 4.34
C ARG A 107 4.70 -1.58 3.49
N CYS A 108 4.99 -1.49 2.19
CA CYS A 108 5.05 -2.62 1.28
C CYS A 108 6.41 -2.61 0.58
N ASP A 109 7.15 -3.72 0.72
CA ASP A 109 8.39 -3.94 -0.02
C ASP A 109 8.12 -4.73 -1.29
N ALA A 110 9.10 -4.71 -2.21
CA ALA A 110 9.03 -5.55 -3.39
C ALA A 110 8.98 -7.05 -3.03
N PRO A 111 8.13 -7.85 -3.70
CA PRO A 111 8.24 -9.30 -3.62
C PRO A 111 9.52 -9.75 -4.33
N GLU A 112 9.81 -11.04 -4.24
CA GLU A 112 10.92 -11.63 -5.01
C GLU A 112 10.79 -11.33 -6.51
N ALA A 113 11.90 -11.02 -7.17
CA ALA A 113 11.92 -10.67 -8.60
C ALA A 113 11.25 -11.74 -9.48
N ALA A 114 11.50 -13.03 -9.19
CA ALA A 114 10.88 -14.14 -9.90
C ALA A 114 9.35 -14.17 -9.77
N GLN A 115 8.80 -13.73 -8.63
CA GLN A 115 7.37 -13.65 -8.41
C GLN A 115 6.76 -12.52 -9.26
N TRP A 116 7.43 -11.38 -9.34
CA TRP A 116 7.04 -10.25 -10.18
C TRP A 116 7.08 -10.61 -11.68
N GLU A 117 8.18 -11.19 -12.15
CA GLU A 117 8.35 -11.60 -13.55
C GLU A 117 7.27 -12.59 -13.99
N LYS A 118 6.99 -13.60 -13.14
CA LYS A 118 5.93 -14.58 -13.38
C LYS A 118 4.56 -13.92 -13.43
N PHE A 119 4.28 -12.96 -12.55
CA PHE A 119 3.03 -12.23 -12.51
C PHE A 119 2.80 -11.45 -13.81
N ILE A 120 3.77 -10.63 -14.24
CA ILE A 120 3.69 -9.85 -15.49
C ILE A 120 3.54 -10.75 -16.71
N THR A 121 4.38 -11.78 -16.83
CA THR A 121 4.30 -12.75 -17.95
C THR A 121 2.93 -13.41 -18.01
N THR A 122 2.35 -13.74 -16.85
CA THR A 122 1.02 -14.35 -16.78
C THR A 122 -0.07 -13.37 -17.20
N TYR A 123 0.00 -12.11 -16.73
CA TYR A 123 -0.97 -11.08 -17.09
C TYR A 123 -0.95 -10.78 -18.59
N GLN A 124 0.23 -10.56 -19.18
CA GLN A 124 0.38 -10.28 -20.61
C GLN A 124 -0.19 -11.41 -21.48
N ARG A 125 0.00 -12.67 -21.07
CA ARG A 125 -0.50 -13.84 -21.80
C ARG A 125 -2.01 -14.08 -21.63
N ARG A 126 -2.56 -13.84 -20.44
CA ARG A 126 -3.92 -14.29 -20.07
C ARG A 126 -4.92 -13.16 -19.81
N GLY A 127 -4.47 -11.91 -19.76
CA GLY A 127 -5.28 -10.78 -19.31
C GLY A 127 -5.69 -10.83 -17.83
N ARG A 128 -5.12 -11.77 -17.04
CA ARG A 128 -5.40 -11.95 -15.62
C ARG A 128 -4.23 -12.62 -14.90
N ALA A 129 -3.79 -12.07 -13.77
CA ALA A 129 -2.76 -12.66 -12.92
C ALA A 129 -2.99 -12.36 -11.44
N ARG A 130 -2.34 -13.13 -10.57
CA ARG A 130 -2.42 -12.99 -9.10
C ARG A 130 -1.04 -12.72 -8.53
N LEU A 131 -0.95 -11.81 -7.57
CA LEU A 131 0.26 -11.49 -6.83
C LEU A 131 -0.06 -11.45 -5.33
N THR A 132 0.66 -12.24 -4.54
CA THR A 132 0.64 -12.10 -3.08
C THR A 132 1.65 -11.05 -2.66
N LEU A 133 1.22 -10.05 -1.89
CA LEU A 133 2.07 -9.02 -1.31
C LEU A 133 1.98 -9.06 0.22
N HIS A 134 3.10 -8.74 0.85
CA HIS A 134 3.23 -8.65 2.30
C HIS A 134 3.39 -7.19 2.68
N THR A 135 2.58 -6.75 3.65
CA THR A 135 2.72 -5.40 4.21
C THR A 135 2.80 -5.47 5.73
N CYS A 136 3.42 -4.46 6.31
CA CYS A 136 3.50 -4.31 7.75
C CYS A 136 3.16 -2.87 8.15
N ILE A 137 2.79 -2.70 9.42
CA ILE A 137 2.62 -1.38 10.02
C ILE A 137 3.47 -1.32 11.27
N THR A 138 4.24 -0.24 11.39
CA THR A 138 4.97 0.13 12.61
C THR A 138 4.40 1.44 13.16
N ALA A 139 4.60 1.66 14.46
CA ALA A 139 4.48 3.01 15.02
C ALA A 139 5.60 3.90 14.43
N GLN A 140 5.35 5.19 14.25
CA GLN A 140 6.34 6.09 13.64
C GLN A 140 7.66 6.18 14.44
N ASP A 141 7.60 5.88 15.73
CA ASP A 141 8.71 5.90 16.70
C ASP A 141 9.26 4.49 17.02
N SER A 142 8.93 3.47 16.22
CA SER A 142 9.38 2.08 16.44
C SER A 142 9.59 1.31 15.13
N ASP A 143 10.51 0.34 15.15
CA ASP A 143 10.69 -0.63 14.08
C ASP A 143 9.89 -1.93 14.30
N GLU A 144 9.17 -2.05 15.42
CA GLU A 144 8.39 -3.25 15.72
C GLU A 144 7.13 -3.32 14.84
N GLN A 145 6.95 -4.47 14.18
CA GLN A 145 5.77 -4.73 13.34
C GLN A 145 4.52 -4.95 14.20
N ALA A 146 3.84 -3.85 14.51
CA ALA A 146 2.59 -3.84 15.26
C ALA A 146 1.43 -4.49 14.51
N VAL A 147 1.49 -4.49 13.17
CA VAL A 147 0.54 -5.18 12.28
C VAL A 147 1.30 -5.88 11.17
N ARG A 148 0.82 -7.07 10.79
CA ARG A 148 1.28 -7.81 9.61
C ARG A 148 0.10 -8.18 8.74
N PHE A 149 0.24 -8.00 7.44
CA PHE A 149 -0.80 -8.32 6.45
C PHE A 149 -0.21 -9.09 5.29
N VAL A 150 -0.98 -10.06 4.80
CA VAL A 150 -0.71 -10.80 3.56
C VAL A 150 -1.94 -10.69 2.69
N GLY A 151 -1.81 -10.06 1.52
CA GLY A 151 -2.90 -9.82 0.59
C GLY A 151 -2.66 -10.49 -0.75
N GLN A 152 -3.68 -11.15 -1.30
CA GLN A 152 -3.67 -11.65 -2.67
C GLN A 152 -4.39 -10.65 -3.58
N PHE A 153 -3.62 -9.95 -4.41
CA PHE A 153 -4.12 -9.02 -5.40
C PHE A 153 -4.28 -9.71 -6.75
N VAL A 154 -5.32 -9.33 -7.48
CA VAL A 154 -5.58 -9.78 -8.84
C VAL A 154 -5.51 -8.57 -9.75
N LEU A 155 -4.73 -8.67 -10.83
CA LEU A 155 -4.82 -7.76 -11.96
C LEU A 155 -5.61 -8.44 -13.08
N HIS A 156 -6.59 -7.74 -13.65
CA HIS A 156 -7.34 -8.23 -14.81
C HIS A 156 -7.70 -7.09 -15.78
N ARG A 157 -7.82 -7.41 -17.08
CA ARG A 157 -8.44 -6.53 -18.07
C ARG A 157 -9.96 -6.48 -17.91
#